data_AF-A0A849IYU7-F1
#
_entry.id   AF-A0A849IYU7-F1
#
_cell.length_a   1.000
_cell.length_b   1.000
_cell.length_c   1.000
_cell.angle_alpha   90.00
_cell.angle_beta   90.00
_cell.angle_gamma   90.00
#
_symmetry.space_group_name_H-M   'P 1'
#
loop_
_entity.id
_entity.type
_entity.pdbx_description
1 polymer ?
#
loop_
_entity_poly.entity_id
_entity_poly.type
_entity_poly.pdbx_seq_one_letter_code
_entity_poly.pdbx_strand_id
1 'polypeptide(L)'
;MASLREAVAEVLSPSFIDDIGSISVEELRRRRDQAIHVESVVSYTRRLVQAMLDITNASEVSGDSSELVGELSEILSDGNSHSSAGRLVEVEISEEASLQADQFLQDSLVGPPSKNDRLVATEKEISEMRQELHSVLDQLSSELVEQYKNGRASIQGLLEDVRKG
;
A
#
# COMPACT_ATOMS: atom_id res chain seq x y z
N MET A 1 13.51 1.06 -12.78
CA MET A 1 12.37 0.76 -11.88
C MET A 1 11.24 1.67 -12.31
N ALA A 2 10.02 1.13 -12.45
CA ALA A 2 8.85 1.98 -12.65
C ALA A 2 8.60 2.79 -11.37
N SER A 3 8.11 4.03 -11.52
CA SER A 3 7.69 4.85 -10.38
C SER A 3 6.48 4.23 -9.69
N LEU A 4 6.22 4.64 -8.44
CA LEU A 4 5.02 4.16 -7.71
C LEU A 4 3.72 4.47 -8.48
N ARG A 5 3.62 5.66 -9.09
CA ARG A 5 2.44 6.06 -9.88
C ARG A 5 2.24 5.17 -11.10
N GLU A 6 3.32 4.82 -11.81
CA GLU A 6 3.25 3.91 -12.95
C GLU A 6 2.83 2.51 -12.53
N ALA A 7 3.39 1.99 -11.43
CA ALA A 7 3.03 0.68 -10.90
C ALA A 7 1.55 0.62 -10.46
N VAL A 8 1.07 1.68 -9.81
CA VAL A 8 -0.36 1.81 -9.46
C VAL A 8 -1.21 1.88 -10.73
N ALA A 9 -0.85 2.70 -11.70
CA ALA A 9 -1.61 2.84 -12.96
C ALA A 9 -1.69 1.51 -13.74
N GLU A 10 -0.65 0.68 -13.69
CA GLU A 10 -0.66 -0.66 -14.29
C GLU A 10 -1.70 -1.58 -13.61
N VAL A 11 -1.67 -1.66 -12.28
CA VAL A 11 -2.58 -2.51 -11.50
C VAL A 11 -4.04 -2.02 -11.58
N LEU A 12 -4.24 -0.71 -11.66
CA LEU A 12 -5.57 -0.10 -11.79
C LEU A 12 -6.06 -0.02 -13.24
N SER A 13 -5.27 -0.48 -14.22
CA SER A 13 -5.73 -0.55 -15.60
C SER A 13 -6.92 -1.51 -15.71
N PRO A 14 -7.96 -1.20 -16.52
CA PRO A 14 -9.10 -2.10 -16.71
C PRO A 14 -8.66 -3.52 -17.13
N SER A 15 -7.66 -3.58 -18.01
CA SER A 15 -7.06 -4.83 -18.50
C SER A 15 -6.47 -5.73 -17.41
N PHE A 16 -6.18 -5.18 -16.22
CA PHE A 16 -5.62 -5.94 -15.10
C PHE A 16 -6.64 -6.91 -14.49
N ILE A 17 -7.91 -6.53 -14.47
CA ILE A 17 -9.02 -7.33 -13.94
C ILE A 17 -9.99 -7.83 -15.03
N ASP A 18 -9.81 -7.41 -16.28
CA ASP A 18 -10.59 -7.91 -17.40
C ASP A 18 -10.40 -9.43 -17.58
N ASP A 19 -11.53 -10.12 -17.76
CA ASP A 19 -11.63 -11.55 -18.05
C ASP A 19 -10.84 -12.46 -17.08
N ILE A 20 -10.65 -12.06 -15.82
CA ILE A 20 -9.91 -12.83 -14.80
C ILE A 20 -10.51 -14.23 -14.53
N GLY A 21 -11.78 -14.47 -14.89
CA GLY A 21 -12.37 -15.81 -14.81
C GLY A 21 -11.92 -16.77 -15.91
N SER A 22 -11.25 -16.28 -16.94
CA SER A 22 -10.79 -17.06 -18.11
C SER A 22 -9.30 -17.34 -18.12
N ILE A 23 -8.51 -16.64 -17.30
CA ILE A 23 -7.06 -16.83 -17.19
C ILE A 23 -6.71 -18.02 -16.30
N SER A 24 -5.46 -18.47 -16.37
CA SER A 24 -4.99 -19.58 -15.51
C SER A 24 -4.86 -19.13 -14.05
N VAL A 25 -4.91 -20.10 -13.14
CA VAL A 25 -4.77 -19.86 -11.69
C VAL A 25 -3.39 -19.29 -11.37
N GLU A 26 -2.35 -19.74 -12.08
CA GLU A 26 -0.99 -19.22 -11.94
C GLU A 26 -0.90 -17.75 -12.35
N GLU A 27 -1.57 -17.37 -13.44
CA GLU A 27 -1.62 -15.97 -13.87
C GLU A 27 -2.41 -15.11 -12.88
N LEU A 28 -3.53 -15.61 -12.37
CA LEU A 28 -4.33 -14.91 -11.37
C LEU A 28 -3.56 -14.70 -10.05
N ARG A 29 -2.77 -15.71 -9.62
CA ARG A 29 -1.84 -15.57 -8.49
C ARG A 29 -0.77 -14.53 -8.77
N ARG A 30 -0.15 -14.55 -9.96
CA ARG A 30 0.87 -13.58 -10.35
C ARG A 30 0.35 -12.14 -10.27
N ARG A 31 -0.84 -11.88 -10.84
CA ARG A 31 -1.49 -10.56 -10.79
C ARG A 31 -1.82 -10.14 -9.36
N ARG A 32 -2.32 -11.06 -8.53
CA ARG A 32 -2.58 -10.79 -7.11
C ARG A 32 -1.30 -10.45 -6.38
N ASP A 33 -0.23 -11.21 -6.56
CA ASP A 33 1.02 -11.00 -5.85
C ASP A 33 1.68 -9.67 -6.29
N GLN A 34 1.56 -9.29 -7.57
CA GLN A 34 1.92 -7.96 -8.07
C GLN A 34 1.10 -6.86 -7.39
N ALA A 35 -0.23 -7.00 -7.33
CA ALA A 35 -1.10 -6.02 -6.67
C ALA A 35 -0.81 -5.91 -5.15
N ILE A 36 -0.49 -7.02 -4.47
CA ILE A 36 -0.09 -7.03 -3.06
C ILE A 36 1.21 -6.24 -2.87
N HIS A 37 2.19 -6.46 -3.76
CA HIS A 37 3.45 -5.74 -3.70
C HIS A 37 3.23 -4.22 -3.85
N VAL A 38 2.50 -3.79 -4.89
CA VAL A 38 2.18 -2.38 -5.12
C VAL A 38 1.40 -1.79 -3.93
N GLU A 39 0.39 -2.49 -3.43
CA GLU A 39 -0.37 -2.06 -2.24
C GLU A 39 0.51 -1.90 -1.01
N SER A 40 1.50 -2.78 -0.82
CA SER A 40 2.43 -2.71 0.30
C SER A 40 3.28 -1.43 0.23
N VAL A 41 3.77 -1.07 -0.97
CA VAL A 41 4.51 0.19 -1.18
C VAL A 41 3.60 1.40 -0.93
N VAL A 42 2.35 1.38 -1.42
CA VAL A 42 1.38 2.45 -1.19
C VAL A 42 1.06 2.61 0.30
N SER A 43 0.79 1.50 1.00
CA SER A 43 0.52 1.50 2.45
C SER A 43 1.71 1.97 3.27
N TYR A 44 2.93 1.61 2.88
CA TYR A 44 4.16 2.12 3.49
C TYR A 44 4.30 3.64 3.28
N THR A 45 4.16 4.09 2.03
CA THR A 45 4.24 5.51 1.67
C THR A 45 3.17 6.32 2.42
N ARG A 46 1.96 5.78 2.57
CA ARG A 46 0.88 6.40 3.36
C ARG A 46 1.30 6.65 4.80
N ARG A 47 1.88 5.65 5.46
CA ARG A 47 2.36 5.79 6.84
C ARG A 47 3.44 6.86 6.97
N LEU A 48 4.33 6.98 6.00
CA LEU A 48 5.33 8.05 5.97
C LEU A 48 4.67 9.43 5.87
N VAL A 49 3.71 9.61 4.95
CA VAL A 49 3.00 10.89 4.80
C VAL A 49 2.22 11.23 6.07
N GLN A 50 1.55 10.27 6.68
CA GLN A 50 0.83 10.45 7.94
C GLN A 50 1.77 10.91 9.06
N ALA A 51 2.90 10.22 9.25
CA ALA A 51 3.91 10.63 10.23
C ALA A 51 4.44 12.04 9.98
N MET A 52 4.65 12.42 8.71
CA MET A 52 5.06 13.78 8.34
C MET A 52 3.99 14.82 8.65
N LEU A 53 2.70 14.51 8.43
CA LEU A 53 1.58 15.37 8.80
C LEU A 53 1.47 15.52 10.31
N ASP A 54 1.56 14.42 11.07
CA ASP A 54 1.47 14.43 12.52
C ASP A 54 2.57 15.30 13.14
N ILE A 55 3.82 15.16 12.66
CA ILE A 55 4.94 16.01 13.07
C ILE A 55 4.72 17.47 12.67
N THR A 56 4.24 17.75 11.46
CA THR A 56 4.00 19.12 10.98
C THR A 56 2.91 19.79 11.82
N ASN A 57 1.81 19.09 12.08
CA ASN A 57 0.70 19.57 12.90
C ASN A 57 1.14 19.81 14.36
N ALA A 58 1.92 18.90 14.95
CA ALA A 58 2.47 19.10 16.29
C ALA A 58 3.39 20.32 16.35
N SER A 59 4.22 20.53 15.33
CA SER A 59 5.13 21.68 15.25
C SER A 59 4.41 23.02 15.23
N GLU A 60 3.24 23.10 14.57
CA GLU A 60 2.41 24.31 14.54
C GLU A 60 1.79 24.62 15.92
N VAL A 61 1.52 23.60 16.74
CA VAL A 61 0.91 23.74 18.06
C VAL A 61 1.94 24.09 19.14
N SER A 62 3.08 23.37 19.19
CA SER A 62 4.05 23.51 20.29
C SER A 62 4.97 24.72 20.15
N GLY A 63 5.26 25.17 18.92
CA GLY A 63 6.10 26.36 18.66
C GLY A 63 7.59 26.23 19.05
N ASP A 64 7.97 25.23 19.86
CA ASP A 64 9.35 24.88 20.23
C ASP A 64 9.71 23.48 19.71
N SER A 65 10.75 23.39 18.88
CA SER A 65 11.22 22.14 18.29
C SER A 65 11.86 21.18 19.30
N SER A 66 12.29 21.65 20.48
CA SER A 66 12.90 20.79 21.50
C SER A 66 11.89 19.93 22.25
N GLU A 67 10.65 20.41 22.41
CA GLU A 67 9.56 19.65 23.06
C GLU A 67 9.03 18.56 22.13
N LEU A 68 8.95 18.84 20.82
CA LEU A 68 8.51 17.88 19.80
C LEU A 68 9.30 16.58 19.79
N VAL A 69 10.62 16.64 19.93
CA VAL A 69 11.47 15.43 19.96
C VAL A 69 11.14 14.54 21.16
N GLY A 70 10.77 15.14 22.29
CA GLY A 70 10.32 14.42 23.49
C GLY A 70 8.93 13.79 23.31
N GLU A 71 8.08 14.41 22.50
CA GLU A 71 6.69 13.99 22.24
C GLU A 71 6.55 13.06 21.03
N LEU A 72 7.61 12.83 20.23
CA LEU A 72 7.55 12.01 19.01
C LEU A 72 6.94 10.62 19.24
N SER A 73 7.25 9.98 20.37
CA SER A 73 6.68 8.67 20.67
C SER A 73 5.17 8.74 20.88
N GLU A 74 4.65 9.84 21.42
CA GLU A 74 3.22 10.06 21.64
C GLU A 74 2.53 10.47 20.32
N ILE A 75 3.15 11.37 19.55
CA ILE A 75 2.68 11.82 18.24
C ILE A 75 2.51 10.65 17.27
N LEU A 76 3.46 9.69 17.27
CA LEU A 76 3.45 8.53 16.38
C LEU A 76 2.72 7.30 16.95
N SER A 77 2.23 7.37 18.19
CA SER A 77 1.45 6.28 18.81
C SER A 77 0.03 6.28 18.24
N ASP A 78 -0.09 5.71 17.04
CA ASP A 78 -1.28 5.35 16.26
C ASP A 78 -2.63 5.58 16.99
N GLY A 79 -3.20 6.79 16.86
CA GLY A 79 -4.47 7.16 17.49
C GLY A 79 -5.72 6.52 16.85
N ASN A 80 -5.55 5.68 15.82
CA ASN A 80 -6.64 5.15 15.04
C ASN A 80 -6.46 3.66 14.71
N SER A 81 -6.36 2.83 15.73
CA SER A 81 -6.42 1.37 15.61
C SER A 81 -7.82 0.95 15.11
N HIS A 82 -8.05 1.03 13.80
CA HIS A 82 -9.15 0.30 13.19
C HIS A 82 -8.82 -1.18 13.35
N SER A 83 -9.76 -1.93 13.94
CA SER A 83 -9.62 -3.36 14.23
C SER A 83 -9.43 -4.14 12.92
N SER A 84 -8.20 -4.22 12.43
CA SER A 84 -7.84 -5.20 11.41
C SER A 84 -7.80 -6.55 12.11
N ALA A 85 -8.65 -7.49 11.66
CA ALA A 85 -8.61 -8.87 12.12
C ALA A 85 -7.16 -9.35 12.01
N GLY A 86 -6.55 -9.74 13.13
CA GLY A 86 -5.11 -9.94 13.27
C GLY A 86 -4.50 -10.72 12.12
N ARG A 87 -3.93 -9.99 11.14
CA ARG A 87 -3.05 -10.56 10.12
C ARG A 87 -1.63 -10.40 10.63
N LEU A 88 -0.82 -11.44 10.44
CA LEU A 88 0.62 -11.31 10.54
C LEU A 88 1.05 -10.30 9.48
N VAL A 89 1.42 -9.09 9.90
CA VAL A 89 2.06 -8.11 9.01
C VAL A 89 3.55 -8.29 9.21
N GLU A 90 4.18 -9.03 8.30
CA GLU A 90 5.64 -9.08 8.22
C GLU A 90 6.10 -7.74 7.65
N VAL A 91 6.70 -6.90 8.49
CA VAL A 91 7.20 -5.58 8.08
C VAL A 91 8.64 -5.76 7.60
N GLU A 92 8.80 -6.44 6.46
CA GLU A 92 10.03 -6.34 5.66
C GLU A 92 9.71 -5.48 4.44
N ILE A 93 10.05 -4.20 4.53
CA ILE A 93 9.99 -3.29 3.39
C ILE A 93 11.28 -3.47 2.61
N SER A 94 11.17 -3.83 1.33
CA SER A 94 12.34 -3.99 0.47
C SER A 94 13.01 -2.63 0.19
N GLU A 95 14.31 -2.64 -0.13
CA GLU A 95 15.03 -1.42 -0.49
C GLU A 95 14.39 -0.74 -1.71
N GLU A 96 13.89 -1.53 -2.66
CA GLU A 96 13.18 -1.03 -3.83
C GLU A 96 11.88 -0.32 -3.45
N ALA A 97 11.09 -0.90 -2.54
CA ALA A 97 9.87 -0.29 -2.03
C ALA A 97 10.14 1.04 -1.31
N SER A 98 11.21 1.09 -0.50
CA SER A 98 11.63 2.33 0.15
C SER A 98 12.02 3.40 -0.87
N LEU A 99 12.80 3.03 -1.90
CA LEU A 99 13.24 3.97 -2.94
C LEU A 99 12.06 4.51 -3.77
N GLN A 100 11.07 3.67 -4.08
CA GLN A 100 9.86 4.09 -4.79
C GLN A 100 9.01 5.06 -3.95
N ALA A 101 8.88 4.80 -2.64
CA ALA A 101 8.21 5.69 -1.72
C ALA A 101 8.93 7.05 -1.63
N ASP A 102 10.26 7.03 -1.50
CA ASP A 102 11.07 8.25 -1.44
C ASP A 102 10.95 9.09 -2.72
N GLN A 103 11.01 8.46 -3.90
CA GLN A 103 10.82 9.14 -5.18
C GLN A 103 9.43 9.77 -5.26
N PHE A 104 8.38 9.03 -4.90
CA PHE A 104 7.02 9.54 -4.89
C PHE A 104 6.86 10.78 -3.99
N LEU A 105 7.46 10.75 -2.79
CA LEU A 105 7.43 11.88 -1.86
C LEU A 105 8.22 13.08 -2.37
N GLN A 106 9.40 12.85 -2.96
CA GLN A 106 10.20 13.92 -3.56
C GLN A 106 9.43 14.62 -4.69
N ASP A 107 8.75 13.86 -5.55
CA ASP A 107 7.96 14.41 -6.63
C ASP A 107 6.72 15.16 -6.12
N SER A 108 6.04 14.62 -5.11
CA SER A 108 4.76 15.16 -4.63
C SER A 108 4.91 16.39 -3.73
N LEU A 109 6.07 16.58 -3.10
CA LEU A 109 6.31 17.65 -2.11
C LEU A 109 7.04 18.89 -2.66
N VAL A 110 7.31 18.93 -3.97
CA VAL A 110 7.99 20.05 -4.65
C VAL A 110 6.99 21.01 -5.29
N GLY A 111 7.31 22.31 -5.29
CA GLY A 111 6.54 23.35 -5.99
C GLY A 111 5.70 24.25 -5.05
N PRO A 112 4.77 25.05 -5.58
CA PRO A 112 3.65 25.66 -4.83
C PRO A 112 2.46 24.68 -4.70
N PRO A 113 1.54 24.77 -3.71
CA PRO A 113 1.32 25.77 -2.64
C PRO A 113 2.25 25.62 -1.41
N SER A 114 1.77 25.53 -0.16
CA SER A 114 2.63 25.28 1.01
C SER A 114 3.01 23.80 1.13
N LYS A 115 4.03 23.47 1.93
CA LYS A 115 4.42 22.06 2.19
C LYS A 115 3.30 21.29 2.91
N ASN A 116 2.59 21.93 3.84
CA ASN A 116 1.50 21.28 4.58
C ASN A 116 0.32 20.97 3.64
N ASP A 117 -0.09 21.93 2.81
CA ASP A 117 -1.15 21.71 1.82
C ASP A 117 -0.81 20.55 0.86
N ARG A 118 0.46 20.46 0.44
CA ARG A 118 0.94 19.33 -0.37
C ARG A 118 0.89 18.01 0.38
N LEU A 119 1.32 17.97 1.64
CA LEU A 119 1.25 16.75 2.45
C LEU A 119 -0.19 16.26 2.60
N VAL A 120 -1.14 17.17 2.86
CA VAL A 120 -2.57 16.85 2.94
C VAL A 120 -3.09 16.32 1.60
N ALA A 121 -2.76 16.98 0.49
CA ALA A 121 -3.14 16.51 -0.84
C ALA A 121 -2.54 15.14 -1.18
N THR A 122 -1.27 14.92 -0.81
CA THR A 122 -0.55 13.66 -1.03
C THR A 122 -1.13 12.53 -0.19
N GLU A 123 -1.49 12.77 1.08
CA GLU A 123 -2.13 11.77 1.93
C GLU A 123 -3.46 11.32 1.33
N LYS A 124 -4.25 12.29 0.86
CA LYS A 124 -5.54 12.02 0.22
C LYS A 124 -5.35 11.18 -1.04
N GLU A 125 -4.41 11.57 -1.90
CA GLU A 125 -4.11 10.84 -3.14
C GLU A 125 -3.67 9.39 -2.86
N ILE A 126 -2.75 9.19 -1.90
CA ILE A 126 -2.30 7.85 -1.51
C ILE A 126 -3.44 7.03 -0.91
N SER A 127 -4.29 7.65 -0.09
CA SER A 127 -5.45 6.99 0.50
C SER A 127 -6.45 6.53 -0.56
N GLU A 128 -6.70 7.34 -1.59
CA GLU A 128 -7.54 7.00 -2.75
C GLU A 128 -6.92 5.84 -3.55
N MET A 129 -5.64 5.93 -3.93
CA MET A 129 -4.92 4.85 -4.61
C MET A 129 -4.98 3.54 -3.84
N ARG A 130 -4.79 3.59 -2.51
CA ARG A 130 -4.87 2.40 -1.64
C ARG A 130 -6.26 1.77 -1.67
N GLN A 131 -7.30 2.57 -1.62
CA GLN A 131 -8.68 2.07 -1.65
C GLN A 131 -8.99 1.38 -2.99
N GLU A 132 -8.55 1.94 -4.11
CA GLU A 132 -8.71 1.34 -5.43
C GLU A 132 -7.93 0.03 -5.57
N LEU A 133 -6.69 -0.02 -5.07
CA LEU A 133 -5.89 -1.25 -5.03
C LEU A 133 -6.54 -2.35 -4.19
N HIS A 134 -7.13 -1.99 -3.04
CA HIS A 134 -7.89 -2.94 -2.21
C HIS A 134 -9.09 -3.52 -2.98
N SER A 135 -9.79 -2.71 -3.75
CA SER A 135 -10.89 -3.19 -4.60
C SER A 135 -10.41 -4.19 -5.67
N VAL A 136 -9.25 -3.95 -6.29
CA VAL A 136 -8.64 -4.90 -7.25
C VAL A 136 -8.23 -6.20 -6.54
N LEU A 137 -7.58 -6.09 -5.37
CA LEU A 137 -7.17 -7.26 -4.57
C LEU A 137 -8.36 -8.12 -4.13
N ASP A 138 -9.47 -7.50 -3.75
CA ASP A 138 -10.69 -8.20 -3.36
C ASP A 138 -11.31 -8.97 -4.54
N GLN A 139 -11.28 -8.39 -5.75
CA GLN A 139 -11.74 -9.07 -6.98
C GLN A 139 -10.86 -10.26 -7.33
N LEU A 140 -9.53 -10.10 -7.33
CA LEU A 140 -8.58 -11.19 -7.60
C LEU A 140 -8.68 -12.31 -6.57
N SER A 141 -8.84 -11.95 -5.29
CA SER A 141 -8.97 -12.90 -4.19
C SER A 141 -10.28 -13.68 -4.30
N SER A 142 -11.37 -13.00 -4.63
CA SER A 142 -12.69 -13.61 -4.84
C SER A 142 -12.67 -14.59 -6.01
N GLU A 143 -12.07 -14.21 -7.14
CA GLU A 143 -11.93 -15.08 -8.31
C GLU A 143 -11.05 -16.30 -8.01
N LEU A 144 -9.94 -16.13 -7.28
CA LEU A 144 -9.12 -17.27 -6.85
C LEU A 144 -9.94 -18.28 -6.03
N VAL A 145 -10.73 -17.79 -5.07
CA VAL A 145 -11.62 -18.63 -4.26
C VAL A 145 -12.63 -19.38 -5.14
N GLU A 146 -13.21 -18.73 -6.14
CA GLU A 146 -14.12 -19.37 -7.10
C GLU A 146 -13.43 -20.44 -7.96
N GLN A 147 -12.19 -20.21 -8.42
CA GLN A 147 -11.43 -21.22 -9.18
C GLN A 147 -11.07 -22.46 -8.34
N TYR A 148 -10.79 -22.29 -7.03
CA TYR A 148 -10.61 -23.42 -6.10
C TYR A 148 -11.92 -24.21 -5.90
N LYS A 149 -13.05 -23.52 -5.71
CA LYS A 149 -14.37 -24.17 -5.56
C LYS A 149 -14.76 -24.97 -6.79
N ASN A 150 -14.47 -24.44 -7.98
CA ASN A 150 -14.79 -25.08 -9.26
C ASN A 150 -13.82 -26.23 -9.63
N GLY A 151 -12.86 -26.57 -8.75
CA GLY A 151 -11.92 -27.68 -8.97
C GLY A 151 -10.91 -27.43 -10.09
N ARG A 152 -10.82 -26.20 -10.60
CA ARG A 152 -9.82 -25.80 -11.60
C ARG A 152 -8.45 -25.51 -10.98
N ALA A 153 -8.40 -25.37 -9.66
CA ALA A 153 -7.19 -25.29 -8.86
C ALA A 153 -7.20 -26.40 -7.77
N SER A 154 -6.19 -27.27 -7.75
CA SER A 154 -6.07 -28.28 -6.69
C SER A 154 -5.44 -27.68 -5.43
N ILE A 155 -6.03 -27.96 -4.26
CA ILE A 155 -5.49 -27.60 -2.93
C ILE A 155 -4.06 -28.14 -2.74
N GLN A 156 -3.71 -29.23 -3.42
CA GLN A 156 -2.38 -29.84 -3.39
C GLN A 156 -1.27 -28.86 -3.82
N GLY A 157 -1.52 -28.01 -4.82
CA GLY A 157 -0.53 -27.04 -5.30
C GLY A 157 -0.26 -25.91 -4.31
N LEU A 158 -1.23 -25.55 -3.46
CA LEU A 158 -1.08 -24.53 -2.43
C LEU A 158 -0.17 -25.01 -1.27
N LEU A 159 -0.12 -26.32 -1.02
CA LEU A 159 0.75 -26.93 -0.01
C LEU A 159 2.19 -27.15 -0.48
N GLU A 160 2.43 -27.21 -1.79
CA GLU A 160 3.79 -27.35 -2.35
C GLU A 160 4.53 -26.01 -2.39
N ASP A 161 3.83 -24.89 -2.62
CA ASP A 161 4.42 -23.54 -2.62
C ASP A 161 4.81 -23.09 -1.20
N VAL A 162 3.98 -23.38 -0.19
CA VAL A 162 4.26 -23.08 1.23
C VAL A 162 5.48 -23.87 1.76
N ARG A 163 5.88 -24.94 1.08
CA ARG A 163 7.02 -25.77 1.47
C ARG A 163 8.34 -25.37 0.80
N LYS A 164 8.29 -24.44 -0.17
CA LYS A 164 9.44 -23.99 -0.96
C LYS A 164 9.85 -22.52 -0.71
N GLY A 165 9.01 -21.73 -0.04
CA GLY A 165 9.41 -20.49 0.62
C GLY A 165 10.00 -20.78 1.99
#